data_AF-A0A7V2AKR4-F1
#
_entry.id   AF-A0A7V2AKR4-F1
#
_cell.length_a   1.000
_cell.length_b   1.000
_cell.length_c   1.000
_cell.angle_alpha   90.00
_cell.angle_beta   90.00
_cell.angle_gamma   90.00
#
_symmetry.space_group_name_H-M   'P 1'
#
loop_
_entity.id
_entity.type
_entity.pdbx_description
1 polymer ?
#
loop_
_entity_poly.entity_id
_entity_poly.type
_entity_poly.pdbx_seq_one_letter_code
_entity_poly.pdbx_strand_id
1 'polypeptide(L)' 'IKTGAEGVYAGILPGPGLGIALKIDDGALRASETVMASLLEHLGQLQGAVMEQIADLMEPVLINTIGEAVGRVRPVMDWS' A
#
# COMPACT_ATOMS: atom_id res chain seq x y z
N ILE A 1 -12.11 3.06 -3.37
CA ILE A 1 -11.50 2.34 -2.23
C ILE A 1 -12.47 2.46 -1.05
N LYS A 2 -12.99 1.36 -0.53
CA LYS A 2 -13.83 1.38 0.68
C LYS A 2 -12.96 1.01 1.88
N THR A 3 -12.70 1.95 2.76
CA THR A 3 -12.13 1.70 4.10
C THR A 3 -13.31 1.46 5.06
N GLY A 4 -13.27 0.41 5.89
CA GLY A 4 -14.45 0.08 6.71
C GLY A 4 -14.33 -1.05 7.74
N ALA A 5 -13.24 -1.83 7.72
CA ALA A 5 -12.79 -2.64 8.84
C ALA A 5 -11.29 -2.35 8.98
N GLU A 6 -10.77 -2.17 10.19
CA GLU A 6 -9.38 -1.76 10.42
C GLU A 6 -8.42 -2.61 9.58
N GLY A 7 -7.72 -2.00 8.61
CA GLY A 7 -6.74 -2.67 7.74
C GLY A 7 -7.28 -3.47 6.55
N VAL A 8 -8.57 -3.34 6.16
CA VAL A 8 -9.11 -4.00 4.96
C VAL A 8 -9.23 -3.03 3.78
N TYR A 9 -8.63 -3.40 2.64
CA TYR A 9 -8.76 -2.71 1.37
C TYR A 9 -9.37 -3.64 0.32
N ALA A 10 -10.35 -3.13 -0.42
CA ALA A 10 -10.89 -3.81 -1.59
C ALA A 10 -10.77 -2.91 -2.82
N GLY A 11 -10.35 -3.51 -3.93
CA GLY A 11 -10.15 -2.86 -5.22
C GLY A 11 -10.62 -3.76 -6.35
N ILE A 12 -10.99 -3.14 -7.47
CA ILE A 12 -11.28 -3.84 -8.72
C ILE A 12 -10.33 -3.27 -9.75
N LEU A 13 -9.71 -4.14 -10.53
CA LEU A 13 -8.87 -3.82 -11.67
C LEU A 13 -9.62 -4.27 -12.93
N PRO A 14 -10.41 -3.39 -13.56
CA PRO A 14 -11.28 -3.78 -14.68
C PRO A 14 -10.49 -4.23 -15.91
N GLY A 15 -9.33 -3.61 -16.17
CA GLY A 15 -8.46 -3.97 -17.30
C GLY A 15 -8.07 -5.45 -17.31
N PRO A 16 -7.43 -5.95 -16.23
CA PRO A 16 -7.12 -7.38 -16.11
C PRO A 16 -8.30 -8.25 -15.64
N GLY A 17 -9.47 -7.67 -15.33
CA GLY A 17 -10.63 -8.43 -14.84
C GLY A 17 -10.47 -8.99 -13.42
N LEU A 18 -9.64 -8.37 -12.58
CA LEU A 18 -9.29 -8.86 -11.25
C LEU A 18 -10.01 -8.10 -10.13
N GLY A 19 -10.37 -8.82 -9.07
CA GLY A 19 -10.75 -8.25 -7.78
C GLY A 19 -9.62 -8.45 -6.77
N ILE A 20 -9.30 -7.42 -5.98
CA ILE A 20 -8.33 -7.46 -4.90
C ILE A 20 -9.06 -7.29 -3.58
N ALA A 21 -8.77 -8.18 -2.62
CA ALA A 21 -9.11 -8.01 -1.22
C ALA A 21 -7.83 -8.18 -0.40
N LEU A 22 -7.44 -7.12 0.31
CA LEU A 22 -6.28 -7.07 1.19
C LEU A 22 -6.77 -6.92 2.62
N LYS A 23 -6.24 -7.74 3.52
CA LYS A 23 -6.42 -7.61 4.97
C LYS A 23 -5.05 -7.65 5.63
N ILE A 24 -4.81 -6.68 6.51
CA ILE A 24 -3.66 -6.69 7.42
C ILE A 24 -4.10 -7.21 8.78
N ASP A 25 -3.32 -8.10 9.37
CA ASP A 25 -3.70 -8.80 10.60
C ASP A 25 -3.72 -7.92 11.85
N ASP A 26 -2.80 -6.96 11.96
CA ASP A 26 -2.74 -6.00 13.07
C ASP A 26 -3.55 -4.72 12.79
N GLY A 27 -4.28 -4.67 11.67
CA GLY A 27 -5.10 -3.53 11.27
C GLY A 27 -4.30 -2.26 10.94
N ALA A 28 -2.96 -2.32 10.87
CA ALA A 28 -2.13 -1.12 10.72
C ALA A 28 -2.30 -0.49 9.33
N LEU A 29 -2.88 0.71 9.31
CA LEU A 29 -3.14 1.48 8.08
C LEU A 29 -1.88 1.65 7.21
N ARG A 30 -0.75 1.98 7.86
CA ARG A 30 0.55 2.13 7.20
C ARG A 30 1.03 0.86 6.49
N ALA A 31 0.74 -0.32 7.03
CA ALA A 31 1.10 -1.57 6.39
C ALA A 31 0.18 -1.84 5.19
N SER A 32 -1.12 -1.56 5.33
CA SER A 32 -2.08 -1.79 4.25
C SER A 32 -1.87 -0.89 3.04
N GLU A 33 -1.48 0.38 3.24
CA GLU A 33 -1.20 1.30 2.14
C GLU A 33 0.05 0.88 1.37
N THR A 34 1.13 0.57 2.09
CA THR A 34 2.37 0.04 1.50
C THR A 34 2.12 -1.25 0.73
N VAL A 35 1.41 -2.23 1.31
CA VAL A 35 1.14 -3.50 0.62
C VAL A 35 0.24 -3.32 -0.60
N MET A 36 -0.79 -2.47 -0.53
CA MET A 36 -1.65 -2.20 -1.68
C MET A 36 -0.88 -1.52 -2.82
N ALA A 37 -0.06 -0.51 -2.52
CA ALA A 37 0.75 0.17 -3.52
C ALA A 37 1.70 -0.82 -4.23
N SER A 38 2.42 -1.64 -3.46
CA SER A 38 3.36 -2.61 -4.01
C SER A 38 2.67 -3.75 -4.78
N LEU A 39 1.46 -4.16 -4.37
CA LEU A 39 0.65 -5.11 -5.13
C LEU A 39 0.22 -4.55 -6.49
N LEU A 40 -0.22 -3.29 -6.52
CA LEU A 40 -0.61 -2.63 -7.77
C LEU A 40 0.59 -2.42 -8.71
N GLU A 41 1.76 -2.13 -8.16
CA GLU A 41 3.02 -2.08 -8.91
C GLU A 41 3.34 -3.45 -9.53
N HIS A 42 3.32 -4.51 -8.72
CA HIS A 42 3.59 -5.88 -9.15
C HIS A 42 2.63 -6.34 -10.26
N LEU A 43 1.35 -5.95 -10.18
CA LEU A 43 0.34 -6.24 -11.21
C LEU A 43 0.44 -5.33 -12.46
N GLY A 44 1.43 -4.43 -12.52
CA GLY A 44 1.64 -3.50 -13.63
C GLY A 44 0.54 -2.46 -13.79
N GLN A 45 -0.20 -2.17 -12.72
CA GLN A 45 -1.37 -1.27 -12.74
C GLN A 45 -1.04 0.17 -12.33
N LEU A 46 0.20 0.45 -11.95
CA LEU A 46 0.68 1.81 -11.69
C LEU A 46 1.46 2.32 -12.90
N GLN A 47 1.09 3.50 -13.40
CA GLN A 47 1.71 4.12 -14.56
C GLN A 47 1.89 5.63 -14.36
N GLY A 48 3.01 6.15 -14.86
CA GLY A 48 3.28 7.59 -14.96
C GLY A 48 3.07 8.36 -13.65
N ALA A 49 2.31 9.46 -13.72
CA ALA A 49 2.10 10.39 -12.61
C ALA A 49 1.45 9.74 -11.37
N VAL A 50 0.75 8.61 -11.50
CA VAL A 50 0.15 7.90 -10.35
C VAL A 50 1.24 7.25 -9.50
N MET A 51 2.31 6.74 -10.13
CA MET A 51 3.44 6.15 -9.42
C MET A 51 4.16 7.19 -8.56
N GLU A 52 4.37 8.39 -9.10
CA GLU A 52 4.98 9.51 -8.36
C GLU A 52 4.10 9.95 -7.18
N GLN A 53 2.77 9.95 -7.34
CA GLN A 53 1.84 10.35 -6.28
C GLN A 53 1.76 9.37 -5.11
N ILE A 54 2.14 8.11 -5.31
CA ILE A 54 2.04 7.08 -4.26
C ILE A 54 3.40 6.53 -3.82
N ALA A 55 4.51 7.08 -4.33
CA ALA A 55 5.85 6.70 -3.92
C ALA A 55 6.05 6.81 -2.40
N ASP A 56 5.46 7.84 -1.78
CA ASP A 56 5.50 8.04 -0.33
C ASP A 56 4.69 7.00 0.46
N LEU A 57 3.73 6.32 -0.18
CA LEU A 57 2.97 5.22 0.42
C LEU A 57 3.73 3.89 0.38
N MET A 58 4.68 3.75 -0.55
CA MET A 58 5.49 2.54 -0.70
C MET A 58 6.57 2.40 0.37
N GLU A 59 7.17 3.53 0.78
CA GLU A 59 8.19 3.53 1.84
C GLU A 59 7.99 4.70 2.82
N PRO A 60 6.88 4.74 3.57
CA PRO A 60 6.59 5.89 4.43
C PRO A 60 7.60 5.97 5.58
N VAL A 61 8.17 7.16 5.75
CA VAL A 61 9.03 7.49 6.89
C VAL A 61 8.17 7.64 8.14
N LEU A 62 8.55 6.93 9.20
CA LEU A 62 7.93 7.08 10.51
C LEU A 62 8.53 8.30 11.21
N ILE A 63 7.68 9.29 11.47
CA ILE A 63 8.03 10.51 12.18
C ILE A 63 7.49 10.42 13.61
N ASN A 64 8.33 10.73 14.61
CA ASN A 64 7.90 10.78 15.99
C ASN A 64 7.16 12.10 16.29
N THR A 65 6.59 12.22 17.49
CA THR A 65 5.82 13.41 17.91
C THR A 65 6.63 14.71 17.89
N ILE A 66 7.96 14.63 17.96
CA ILE A 66 8.86 15.79 17.92
C ILE A 66 9.43 16.08 16.52
N GLY A 67 8.99 15.35 15.49
CA GLY A 67 9.33 15.61 14.08
C GLY A 67 10.56 14.87 13.54
N GLU A 68 11.13 13.94 14.28
CA GLU A 68 12.32 13.19 13.85
C GLU A 68 11.96 11.88 13.14
N ALA A 69 12.77 11.52 12.13
CA ALA A 69 12.66 10.23 11.46
C ALA A 69 13.18 9.10 12.35
N VAL A 70 12.28 8.18 12.72
CA VAL A 70 12.57 7.06 13.63
C VAL A 70 12.47 5.68 12.97
N GLY A 71 12.06 5.62 11.69
CA GLY A 71 11.98 4.36 10.96
C GLY A 71 11.36 4.52 9.57
N ARG A 72 11.20 3.39 8.87
CA ARG A 72 10.48 3.30 7.60
C ARG A 72 9.66 2.02 7.56
N VAL A 73 8.50 2.09 6.93
CA VAL A 73 7.74 0.88 6.54
C VAL A 73 8.18 0.51 5.15
N ARG A 74 8.43 -0.78 4.90
CA ARG A 74 8.76 -1.29 3.57
C ARG A 74 8.10 -2.65 3.37
N PRO A 75 7.61 -2.95 2.16
CA PRO A 75 7.12 -4.28 1.85
C PRO A 75 8.31 -5.24 1.77
N VAL A 76 8.12 -6.48 2.21
CA VAL A 76 9.03 -7.58 1.85
C VAL A 76 8.39 -8.30 0.66
N MET A 77 8.97 -8.10 -0.52
CA MET A 77 8.41 -8.61 -1.78
C MET A 77 9.13 -9.91 -2.15
N ASP A 78 8.60 -11.05 -1.70
CA ASP A 78 8.95 -12.39 -2.17
C ASP A 78 7.72 -13.00 -2.83
N TRP A 79 7.53 -12.69 -4.12
CA TRP A 79 6.40 -13.19 -4.92
C TRP A 79 6.79 -14.40 -5.77
N SER A 80 7.79 -15.18 -5.33
CA SER A 80 8.33 -16.30 -6.12
C SER A 80 7.42 -17.53 -6.18
#